data_AF-A0A2H9P5Q9-F1
#
_entry.id   AF-A0A2H9P5Q9-F1
#
_cell.length_a   1.000
_cell.length_b   1.000
_cell.length_c   1.000
_cell.angle_alpha   90.00
_cell.angle_beta   90.00
_cell.angle_gamma   90.00
#
_symmetry.space_group_name_H-M   'P 1'
#
loop_
_entity.id
_entity.type
_entity.pdbx_description
1 polymer ?
#
loop_
_entity_poly.entity_id
_entity_poly.type
_entity_poly.pdbx_seq_one_letter_code
_entity_poly.pdbx_strand_id
1 'polypeptide(L)' 'MRPKKRLSQVFLIAPAVARLIAEAVPLKGKRVLEVGAGRGILTRELAERAA' A
#
# COMPACT_ATOMS: atom_id res chain seq x y z
N MET A 1 -1.37 17.54 -1.22
CA MET A 1 -2.32 17.36 -0.09
C MET A 1 -1.55 17.34 1.22
N ARG A 2 -2.01 18.04 2.27
CA ARG A 2 -1.43 17.98 3.63
C ARG A 2 -2.11 16.85 4.44
N PRO A 3 -1.38 16.06 5.25
CA PRO A 3 -1.97 15.03 6.09
C PRO A 3 -2.90 15.63 7.13
N LYS A 4 -4.06 15.00 7.36
CA LYS A 4 -5.01 15.40 8.40
C LYS A 4 -4.78 14.54 9.65
N LYS A 5 -4.33 15.16 10.76
CA LYS A 5 -4.04 14.46 12.02
C LYS A 5 -5.23 13.66 12.55
N ARG A 6 -6.46 14.17 12.44
CA ARG A 6 -7.69 13.47 12.84
C ARG A 6 -7.96 12.17 12.08
N LEU A 7 -7.30 11.97 10.94
CA LEU A 7 -7.41 10.77 10.12
C LEU A 7 -6.19 9.85 10.29
N SER A 8 -5.29 10.15 11.24
CA SER A 8 -4.05 9.42 11.50
C SER A 8 -3.20 9.19 10.25
N GLN A 9 -3.24 10.13 9.30
CA GLN A 9 -2.54 10.00 8.04
C GLN A 9 -1.03 10.17 8.23
N VAL A 10 -0.33 9.04 8.26
CA VAL A 10 1.14 8.97 8.11
C VAL A 10 1.39 8.19 6.82
N PHE A 11 1.89 8.90 5.81
CA PHE A 11 2.05 8.29 4.49
C PHE A 11 3.38 7.57 4.41
N LEU A 12 3.36 6.34 3.90
CA LEU A 12 4.56 5.65 3.44
C LEU A 12 5.23 6.52 2.37
N ILE A 13 6.55 6.68 2.45
CA ILE A 13 7.36 7.44 1.47
C ILE A 13 8.50 6.63 0.85
N ALA A 14 8.80 5.44 1.39
CA ALA A 14 9.91 4.61 0.96
C ALA A 14 9.41 3.47 0.04
N PRO A 15 9.68 3.52 -1.27
CA PRO A 15 9.21 2.48 -2.20
C PRO A 15 9.77 1.09 -1.90
N ALA A 16 11.02 1.02 -1.40
CA ALA A 16 11.62 -0.25 -0.99
C ALA A 16 10.81 -0.95 0.12
N VAL A 17 10.29 -0.20 1.09
CA VAL A 17 9.44 -0.75 2.16
C VAL A 17 8.09 -1.20 1.60
N ALA A 18 7.51 -0.47 0.64
CA ALA A 18 6.26 -0.89 -0.02
C ALA A 18 6.42 -2.24 -0.74
N ARG A 19 7.54 -2.41 -1.47
CA ARG A 19 7.90 -3.68 -2.12
C ARG A 19 8.03 -4.82 -1.13
N LEU A 20 8.74 -4.62 -0.02
CA LEU A 20 8.90 -5.62 1.03
C LEU A 20 7.56 -6.04 1.66
N ILE A 21 6.67 -5.09 1.91
CA ILE A 21 5.32 -5.40 2.42
C ILE A 21 4.56 -6.24 1.40
N ALA A 22 4.58 -5.86 0.12
CA ALA A 22 3.86 -6.59 -0.92
C ALA A 22 4.45 -8.00 -1.17
N GLU A 23 5.77 -8.17 -1.03
CA GLU A 23 6.46 -9.47 -1.12
C GLU A 23 6.09 -10.43 0.02
N ALA A 24 5.81 -9.90 1.21
CA ALA A 24 5.43 -10.70 2.36
C ALA A 24 4.01 -11.28 2.26
N VAL A 25 3.20 -10.87 1.28
CA VAL A 25 1.81 -11.29 1.12
C VAL A 25 1.67 -12.22 -0.09
N PRO A 26 0.95 -13.36 0.02
CA PRO A 26 0.70 -14.25 -1.11
C PRO A 26 -0.42 -13.70 -2.02
N LEU A 27 -0.07 -12.81 -2.95
CA LEU A 27 -1.02 -12.00 -3.72
C LEU A 27 -1.57 -12.65 -5.01
N LYS A 28 -0.81 -13.56 -5.65
CA LYS A 28 -1.12 -14.04 -7.01
C LYS A 28 -2.51 -14.65 -7.13
N GLY A 29 -3.33 -14.10 -8.03
CA GLY A 29 -4.70 -14.58 -8.29
C GLY A 29 -5.67 -14.34 -7.12
N LYS A 30 -5.31 -13.47 -6.17
CA LYS A 30 -6.15 -13.11 -5.03
C LYS A 30 -6.73 -11.71 -5.21
N ARG A 31 -7.94 -11.53 -4.69
CA ARG A 31 -8.53 -10.20 -4.50
C ARG A 31 -8.03 -9.63 -3.17
N VAL A 32 -7.55 -8.39 -3.21
CA VAL A 32 -6.94 -7.71 -2.05
C VAL A 32 -7.83 -6.55 -1.63
N LEU A 33 -8.05 -6.41 -0.33
CA LEU A 33 -8.69 -5.24 0.28
C LEU A 33 -7.62 -4.45 1.03
N GLU A 34 -7.36 -3.22 0.61
CA GLU A 34 -6.46 -2.29 1.30
C GLU A 34 -7.28 -1.24 2.06
N VAL A 35 -7.05 -1.14 3.37
CA VAL A 35 -7.67 -0.12 4.21
C VAL A 35 -6.69 1.04 4.40
N GLY A 36 -7.10 2.24 4.03
CA GLY A 36 -6.28 3.44 4.25
C GLY A 36 -5.14 3.62 3.24
N ALA A 37 -5.40 3.40 1.94
CA ALA A 37 -4.41 3.48 0.85
C ALA A 37 -3.58 4.78 0.80
N GLY A 38 -4.07 5.88 1.38
CA GLY A 38 -3.31 7.12 1.53
C GLY A 38 -2.90 7.70 0.17
N ARG A 39 -1.60 7.66 -0.15
CA ARG A 39 -1.06 8.12 -1.45
C ARG A 39 -0.98 7.03 -2.51
N GLY A 40 -1.33 5.79 -2.17
CA GLY A 40 -1.36 4.67 -3.09
C GLY A 40 0.01 4.01 -3.36
N ILE A 41 1.05 4.33 -2.57
CA ILE A 41 2.38 3.74 -2.78
C ILE A 41 2.33 2.23 -2.57
N LEU A 42 1.64 1.75 -1.52
CA LEU A 42 1.46 0.32 -1.30
C LEU A 42 0.45 -0.27 -2.30
N THR A 43 -0.66 0.43 -2.57
CA THR A 43 -1.65 0.03 -3.58
C THR A 43 -1.03 -0.35 -4.91
N ARG A 44 -0.06 0.44 -5.39
CA ARG A 44 0.64 0.18 -6.65
C ARG A 44 1.34 -1.18 -6.64
N GLU A 45 2.15 -1.43 -5.61
CA GLU A 45 2.90 -2.68 -5.47
C GLU A 45 1.98 -3.90 -5.30
N LEU A 46 0.87 -3.73 -4.57
CA LEU A 46 -0.14 -4.78 -4.41
C LEU A 46 -0.82 -5.10 -5.74
N ALA A 47 -1.22 -4.08 -6.51
CA ALA A 47 -1.89 -4.25 -7.80
C ALA A 47 -1.00 -4.89 -8.86
N GLU A 48 0.27 -4.48 -8.94
CA GLU A 48 1.25 -5.04 -9.89
C GLU A 48 1.51 -6.54 -9.62
N ARG A 49 1.38 -7.01 -8.38
CA ARG A 49 1.64 -8.41 -7.97
C ARG A 49 0.41 -9.29 -7.83
N ALA A 50 -0.78 -8.71 -7.70
CA ALA A 50 -2.03 -9.45 -7.60
C ALA A 50 -2.55 -9.92 -8.98
N ALA A 51 -2.14 -9.22 -10.05
CA ALA A 51 -2.34 -9.62 -11.44
C ALA A 51 -1.67 -10.97 -11.74
#